data_AF-A0A2P4SW89-F1
#
_entry.id   AF-A0A2P4SW89-F1
#
_cell.length_a   1.000
_cell.length_b   1.000
_cell.length_c   1.000
_cell.angle_alpha   90.00
_cell.angle_beta   90.00
_cell.angle_gamma   90.00
#
_symmetry.space_group_name_H-M   'P 1'
#
loop_
_entity.id
_entity.type
_entity.pdbx_description
1 polymer ?
#
loop_
_entity_poly.entity_id
_entity_poly.type
_entity_poly.pdbx_seq_one_letter_code
_entity_poly.pdbx_strand_id
1 'polypeptide(L)'
;MKECCQFASELLSSLLQFPFGRRLPCDIYWHGVSFHDSYIFSGQVNKFPGMTEMVRKVTLSRAVRTMQDLFPVEYNFYPRSWILPEEFPLFVTEVRMMKESDPSWKPTFIVKPDGGCQGDGIYLIKDPNDVRLAGGLQSRPAVVQEYICKPLLVDKLKFDIRLYVLLKSLEPLEIYIAKDGLSRFCTEPYQEPTLKNLHQVFMHLTNYSLNIHSGNFVHSDNANTGSKRTFSSILCRLSSRGADVKKVWSDIISLVIKTIIALTPELKVYYQSDIPAGKPGPTCFQLSPGVFENVPSPVDEEVKVAVIRDTLRLVDPQKKKRKDIQ
;
A
#
# COMPACT_ATOMS: atom_id res chain seq x y z
N MET A 1 12.81 13.35 -1.69
CA MET A 1 11.69 14.21 -1.24
C MET A 1 11.65 15.56 -1.94
N LYS A 2 12.78 16.28 -2.08
CA LYS A 2 12.82 17.62 -2.67
C LYS A 2 12.30 17.69 -4.11
N GLU A 3 12.66 16.76 -4.98
CA GLU A 3 12.37 16.89 -6.43
C GLU A 3 10.87 16.78 -6.78
N CYS A 4 10.14 15.75 -6.33
CA CYS A 4 8.76 15.54 -6.80
C CYS A 4 7.76 16.58 -6.31
N CYS A 5 7.88 17.00 -5.04
CA CYS A 5 7.05 18.08 -4.51
C CYS A 5 7.43 19.41 -5.16
N GLN A 6 8.71 19.62 -5.45
CA GLN A 6 9.18 20.82 -6.14
C GLN A 6 8.62 20.89 -7.57
N PHE A 7 8.74 19.83 -8.38
CA PHE A 7 8.13 19.77 -9.71
C PHE A 7 6.60 19.91 -9.69
N ALA A 8 5.92 19.21 -8.78
CA ALA A 8 4.45 19.26 -8.69
C ALA A 8 3.91 20.63 -8.27
N SER A 9 4.69 21.39 -7.49
CA SER A 9 4.30 22.73 -7.05
C SER A 9 4.81 23.85 -7.96
N GLU A 10 5.88 23.65 -8.74
CA GLU A 10 6.23 24.52 -9.87
C GLU A 10 5.08 24.57 -10.90
N LEU A 11 4.35 23.46 -11.06
CA LEU A 11 3.11 23.39 -11.86
C LEU A 11 1.90 24.10 -11.21
N LEU A 12 2.03 24.56 -9.96
CA LEU A 12 1.01 25.28 -9.22
C LEU A 12 1.56 26.65 -8.85
N SER A 13 1.44 27.61 -9.79
CA SER A 13 1.98 28.98 -9.68
C SER A 13 1.54 29.78 -8.43
N SER A 14 0.59 29.26 -7.64
CA SER A 14 0.08 29.84 -6.40
C SER A 14 0.75 29.32 -5.12
N LEU A 15 1.62 28.32 -5.19
CA LEU A 15 2.28 27.74 -4.02
C LEU A 15 3.70 28.28 -3.81
N LEU A 16 3.95 28.81 -2.61
CA LEU A 16 5.29 29.20 -2.17
C LEU A 16 5.89 28.12 -1.25
N GLN A 17 7.06 27.60 -1.61
CA GLN A 17 7.70 26.49 -0.92
C GLN A 17 8.80 26.95 0.04
N PHE A 18 8.96 26.20 1.14
CA PHE A 18 10.01 26.42 2.14
C PHE A 18 10.75 25.12 2.48
N PRO A 19 11.60 24.60 1.57
CA PRO A 19 12.21 23.27 1.69
C PRO A 19 13.24 23.15 2.82
N PHE A 20 13.71 24.26 3.38
CA PHE A 20 14.64 24.32 4.52
C PHE A 20 13.93 24.70 5.82
N GLY A 21 12.60 24.60 5.84
CA GLY A 21 11.77 25.04 6.96
C GLY A 21 11.52 26.55 6.94
N ARG A 22 10.58 26.97 7.79
CA ARG A 22 10.18 28.37 7.97
C ARG A 22 9.81 28.60 9.44
N ARG A 23 10.13 29.78 9.98
CA ARG A 23 9.72 30.15 11.36
C ARG A 23 8.26 30.53 11.47
N LEU A 24 7.68 31.09 10.40
CA LEU A 24 6.27 31.44 10.34
C LEU A 24 5.41 30.23 9.97
N PRO A 25 4.16 30.18 10.41
CA PRO A 25 3.23 29.12 10.03
C PRO A 25 3.08 28.96 8.51
N CYS A 26 2.88 27.72 8.08
CA CYS A 26 2.57 27.36 6.70
C CYS A 26 1.11 26.93 6.58
N ASP A 27 0.50 27.12 5.41
CA ASP A 27 -0.84 26.60 5.16
C ASP A 27 -0.85 25.06 5.04
N ILE A 28 0.23 24.49 4.52
CA ILE A 28 0.43 23.05 4.32
C ILE A 28 1.81 22.66 4.82
N TYR A 29 1.86 21.63 5.65
CA TYR A 29 3.05 20.95 6.15
C TYR A 29 3.16 19.59 5.50
N TRP A 30 4.33 19.31 4.90
CA TRP A 30 4.59 18.06 4.20
C TRP A 30 5.66 17.26 4.93
N HIS A 31 5.22 16.36 5.80
CA HIS A 31 6.06 15.46 6.57
C HIS A 31 6.47 14.23 5.75
N GLY A 32 7.69 13.77 5.99
CA GLY A 32 8.27 12.62 5.31
C GLY A 32 7.87 11.31 5.96
N VAL A 33 7.99 11.25 7.28
CA VAL A 33 7.93 10.00 8.05
C VAL A 33 6.67 9.96 8.87
N SER A 34 6.55 10.84 9.87
CA SER A 34 5.51 10.81 10.90
C SER A 34 4.72 12.12 10.98
N PHE A 35 3.55 12.06 11.61
CA PHE A 35 2.82 13.25 12.05
C PHE A 35 3.69 14.14 12.96
N HIS A 36 4.52 13.54 13.81
CA HIS A 36 5.36 14.24 14.78
C HIS A 36 6.72 14.73 14.23
N ASP A 37 6.92 14.73 12.90
CA ASP A 37 8.19 15.22 12.31
C ASP A 37 8.48 16.70 12.66
N SER A 38 7.46 17.48 13.04
CA SER A 38 7.58 18.86 13.50
C SER A 38 6.42 19.25 14.40
N TYR A 39 6.63 20.23 15.29
CA TYR A 39 5.57 20.80 16.11
C TYR A 39 4.66 21.69 15.25
N ILE A 40 3.40 21.28 15.06
CA ILE A 40 2.42 22.00 14.26
C ILE A 40 1.21 22.37 15.11
N PHE A 41 0.82 23.64 15.08
CA PHE A 41 -0.33 24.17 15.82
C PHE A 41 -1.45 24.72 14.92
N SER A 42 -1.25 24.76 13.59
CA SER A 42 -2.20 25.31 12.63
C SER A 42 -1.94 24.77 11.22
N GLY A 43 -2.82 25.08 10.26
CA GLY A 43 -2.67 24.64 8.87
C GLY A 43 -3.04 23.17 8.66
N GLN A 44 -2.58 22.60 7.55
CA GLN A 44 -2.86 21.20 7.18
C GLN A 44 -1.58 20.38 7.16
N VAL A 45 -1.63 19.12 7.60
CA VAL A 45 -0.48 18.20 7.55
C VAL A 45 -0.82 16.93 6.76
N ASN A 46 0.12 16.46 5.94
CA ASN A 46 -0.03 15.29 5.07
C ASN A 46 0.10 13.92 5.79
N LYS A 47 -0.15 13.88 7.10
CA LYS A 47 -0.10 12.68 7.93
C LYS A 47 -1.25 12.67 8.91
N PHE A 48 -1.92 11.52 9.07
CA PHE A 48 -2.76 11.30 10.25
C PHE A 48 -1.91 10.76 11.41
N PRO A 49 -2.12 11.22 12.66
CA PRO A 49 -1.60 10.55 13.84
C PRO A 49 -1.94 9.06 13.83
N GLY A 50 -0.98 8.20 14.17
CA GLY A 50 -1.15 6.74 14.20
C GLY A 50 -1.15 6.03 12.85
N MET A 51 -1.18 6.75 11.70
CA MET A 51 -1.25 6.09 10.39
C MET A 51 -0.08 5.15 10.13
N THR A 52 1.15 5.53 10.51
CA THR A 52 2.37 4.72 10.31
C THR A 52 2.28 3.39 11.06
N GLU A 53 1.66 3.39 12.23
CA GLU A 53 1.41 2.23 13.08
C GLU A 53 0.29 1.36 12.50
N MET A 54 -0.79 1.99 12.03
CA MET A 54 -1.96 1.32 11.46
C MET A 54 -1.65 0.56 10.17
N VAL A 55 -0.73 1.07 9.35
CA VAL A 55 -0.37 0.44 8.07
C VAL A 55 0.76 -0.59 8.18
N ARG A 56 1.23 -0.90 9.40
CA ARG A 56 2.11 -2.06 9.61
C ARG A 56 1.35 -3.35 9.33
N LYS A 57 2.06 -4.41 8.92
CA LYS A 57 1.43 -5.63 8.41
C LYS A 57 0.56 -6.30 9.45
N VAL A 58 1.02 -6.36 10.70
CA VAL A 58 0.30 -6.94 11.83
C VAL A 58 -0.93 -6.12 12.14
N THR A 59 -0.82 -4.80 12.33
CA THR A 59 -1.96 -3.93 12.64
C THR A 59 -3.01 -3.94 11.53
N LEU A 60 -2.58 -3.81 10.27
CA LEU A 60 -3.46 -3.90 9.11
C LEU A 60 -4.15 -5.27 9.03
N SER A 61 -3.41 -6.36 9.25
CA SER A 61 -3.99 -7.71 9.28
C SER A 61 -5.05 -7.85 10.37
N ARG A 62 -4.80 -7.30 11.57
CA ARG A 62 -5.77 -7.32 12.67
C ARG A 62 -7.04 -6.57 12.29
N ALA A 63 -6.91 -5.32 11.84
CA ALA A 63 -8.05 -4.50 11.46
C ALA A 63 -8.91 -5.15 10.37
N VAL A 64 -8.29 -5.67 9.31
CA VAL A 64 -9.00 -6.30 8.19
C VAL A 64 -9.60 -7.65 8.60
N ARG A 65 -8.90 -8.47 9.39
CA ARG A 65 -9.44 -9.75 9.88
C ARG A 65 -10.60 -9.57 10.85
N THR A 66 -10.56 -8.57 11.73
CA THR A 66 -11.71 -8.23 12.58
C THR A 66 -12.94 -7.93 11.72
N MET A 67 -12.79 -7.17 10.63
CA MET A 67 -13.89 -6.91 9.70
C MET A 67 -14.29 -8.15 8.89
N GLN A 68 -13.36 -9.07 8.61
CA GLN A 68 -13.65 -10.35 7.96
C GLN A 68 -14.46 -11.28 8.85
N ASP A 69 -14.22 -11.29 10.16
CA ASP A 69 -15.01 -12.08 11.12
C ASP A 69 -16.43 -11.52 11.27
N LEU A 70 -16.56 -10.18 11.28
CA LEU A 70 -17.86 -9.50 11.38
C LEU A 70 -18.67 -9.54 10.07
N PHE A 71 -17.98 -9.44 8.92
CA PHE A 71 -18.58 -9.31 7.59
C PHE A 71 -17.85 -10.19 6.55
N PRO A 72 -17.93 -11.52 6.67
CA PRO A 72 -17.10 -12.45 5.89
C PRO A 72 -17.31 -12.38 4.38
N VAL A 73 -18.54 -12.08 3.93
CA VAL A 73 -18.84 -11.91 2.51
C VAL A 73 -18.23 -10.61 1.97
N GLU A 74 -18.26 -9.54 2.76
CA GLU A 74 -17.81 -8.22 2.33
C GLU A 74 -16.27 -8.12 2.33
N TYR A 75 -15.59 -8.86 3.20
CA TYR A 75 -14.13 -8.83 3.40
C TYR A 75 -13.43 -10.12 2.94
N ASN A 76 -14.04 -10.87 2.01
CA ASN A 76 -13.44 -12.08 1.41
C ASN A 76 -12.24 -11.80 0.48
N PHE A 77 -11.86 -10.54 0.29
CA PHE A 77 -10.72 -10.13 -0.54
C PHE A 77 -9.36 -10.29 0.16
N TYR A 78 -9.33 -10.47 1.48
CA TYR A 78 -8.10 -10.62 2.24
C TYR A 78 -7.75 -12.11 2.43
N PRO A 79 -6.56 -12.57 1.97
CA PRO A 79 -6.19 -13.98 2.11
C PRO A 79 -6.05 -14.37 3.59
N ARG A 80 -6.36 -15.63 3.90
CA ARG A 80 -6.25 -16.18 5.26
C ARG A 80 -4.84 -15.93 5.81
N SER A 81 -4.78 -15.43 7.04
CA SER A 81 -3.53 -14.95 7.65
C SER A 81 -3.48 -15.22 9.14
N TRP A 82 -2.26 -15.35 9.65
CA TRP A 82 -1.92 -15.55 11.06
C TRP A 82 -0.80 -14.59 11.46
N ILE A 83 -0.80 -14.17 12.71
CA ILE A 83 0.11 -13.20 13.31
C ILE A 83 1.06 -13.95 14.24
N LEU A 84 2.34 -13.86 13.94
CA LEU A 84 3.39 -14.51 14.72
C LEU A 84 4.07 -13.51 15.65
N PRO A 85 4.57 -13.98 16.81
CA PRO A 85 4.58 -15.37 17.28
C PRO A 85 3.28 -15.86 17.93
N GLU A 86 2.33 -14.97 18.21
CA GLU A 86 1.17 -15.21 19.08
C GLU A 86 0.24 -16.32 18.56
N GLU A 87 -0.04 -16.33 17.26
CA GLU A 87 -0.95 -17.30 16.61
C GLU A 87 -0.19 -18.48 15.99
N PHE A 88 1.09 -18.69 16.30
CA PHE A 88 1.84 -19.84 15.77
C PHE A 88 1.18 -21.19 16.10
N PRO A 89 0.74 -21.48 17.35
CA PRO A 89 0.09 -22.75 17.66
C PRO A 89 -1.23 -22.93 16.91
N LEU A 90 -1.98 -21.84 16.70
CA LEU A 90 -3.22 -21.82 15.94
C LEU A 90 -2.95 -22.14 14.47
N PHE A 91 -2.00 -21.45 13.86
CA PHE A 91 -1.57 -21.67 12.48
C PHE A 91 -1.21 -23.13 12.20
N VAL A 92 -0.39 -23.74 13.05
CA VAL A 92 0.00 -25.16 12.90
C VAL A 92 -1.22 -26.08 12.99
N THR A 93 -2.10 -25.83 13.96
CA THR A 93 -3.27 -26.67 14.22
C THR A 93 -4.29 -26.57 13.08
N GLU A 94 -4.63 -25.36 12.63
CA GLU A 94 -5.60 -25.15 11.55
C GLU A 94 -5.10 -25.75 10.23
N VAL A 95 -3.83 -25.54 9.87
CA VAL A 95 -3.26 -26.11 8.65
C VAL A 95 -3.27 -27.63 8.69
N ARG A 96 -2.98 -28.24 9.86
CA ARG A 96 -3.07 -29.69 10.03
C ARG A 96 -4.50 -30.18 9.82
N MET A 97 -5.48 -29.59 10.50
CA MET A 97 -6.88 -29.99 10.40
C MET A 97 -7.43 -29.83 8.98
N MET A 98 -7.06 -28.76 8.27
CA MET A 98 -7.49 -28.55 6.89
C MET A 98 -6.88 -29.58 5.93
N LYS A 99 -5.59 -29.93 6.09
CA LYS A 99 -4.95 -31.00 5.31
C LYS A 99 -5.58 -32.37 5.57
N GLU A 100 -6.01 -32.63 6.80
CA GLU A 100 -6.75 -33.86 7.16
C GLU A 100 -8.14 -33.88 6.50
N SER A 101 -8.84 -32.74 6.46
CA SER A 101 -10.16 -32.63 5.83
C SER A 101 -10.14 -32.62 4.29
N ASP A 102 -9.09 -32.07 3.70
CA ASP A 102 -8.87 -32.00 2.25
C ASP A 102 -7.40 -32.33 1.92
N PRO A 103 -7.08 -33.61 1.67
CA PRO A 103 -5.73 -34.03 1.29
C PRO A 103 -5.22 -33.42 -0.04
N SER A 104 -6.12 -32.89 -0.87
CA SER A 104 -5.76 -32.23 -2.13
C SER A 104 -5.26 -30.79 -1.91
N TRP A 105 -5.60 -30.19 -0.77
CA TRP A 105 -5.18 -28.85 -0.40
C TRP A 105 -3.69 -28.80 -0.08
N LYS A 106 -2.92 -28.21 -1.00
CA LYS A 106 -1.45 -28.07 -0.91
C LYS A 106 -1.07 -26.59 -0.82
N PRO A 107 -1.35 -25.94 0.32
CA PRO A 107 -1.15 -24.51 0.45
C PRO A 107 0.34 -24.15 0.34
N THR A 108 0.58 -22.91 -0.08
CA THR A 108 1.86 -22.23 0.09
C THR A 108 1.58 -21.00 0.92
N PHE A 109 2.46 -20.66 1.84
CA PHE A 109 2.33 -19.47 2.68
C PHE A 109 3.47 -18.51 2.39
N ILE A 110 3.20 -17.22 2.54
CA ILE A 110 4.18 -16.15 2.48
C ILE A 110 4.34 -15.55 3.88
N VAL A 111 5.57 -15.53 4.37
CA VAL A 111 5.91 -14.95 5.67
C VAL A 111 6.43 -13.54 5.43
N LYS A 112 5.85 -12.58 6.15
CA LYS A 112 6.13 -11.14 5.98
C LYS A 112 6.47 -10.52 7.34
N PRO A 113 7.72 -10.15 7.61
CA PRO A 113 8.09 -9.45 8.84
C PRO A 113 7.35 -8.12 8.96
N ASP A 114 6.90 -7.76 10.16
CA ASP A 114 6.07 -6.57 10.37
C ASP A 114 6.79 -5.27 9.99
N GLY A 115 8.00 -5.08 10.56
CA GLY A 115 8.86 -3.92 10.32
C GLY A 115 9.66 -3.93 9.01
N GLY A 116 9.51 -4.97 8.18
CA GLY A 116 10.23 -5.06 6.91
C GLY A 116 9.62 -4.16 5.82
N CYS A 117 10.45 -3.62 4.93
CA CYS A 117 10.01 -2.94 3.71
C CYS A 117 10.76 -3.52 2.50
N GLN A 118 10.40 -3.10 1.28
CA GLN A 118 11.17 -3.42 0.06
C GLN A 118 11.35 -4.92 -0.27
N GLY A 119 10.61 -5.81 0.39
CA GLY A 119 10.71 -7.25 0.20
C GLY A 119 11.71 -7.94 1.14
N ASP A 120 12.36 -7.18 2.02
CA ASP A 120 13.33 -7.72 2.96
C ASP A 120 12.68 -8.67 3.97
N GLY A 121 13.35 -9.81 4.18
CA GLY A 121 12.91 -10.90 5.06
C GLY A 121 11.62 -11.61 4.62
N ILE A 122 11.10 -11.36 3.42
CA ILE A 122 9.93 -12.09 2.89
C ILE A 122 10.38 -13.43 2.29
N TYR A 123 9.72 -14.50 2.67
CA TYR A 123 9.98 -15.84 2.12
C TYR A 123 8.70 -16.67 2.02
N LEU A 124 8.75 -17.75 1.23
CA LEU A 124 7.67 -18.70 1.07
C LEU A 124 7.95 -20.00 1.83
N ILE A 125 6.90 -20.62 2.36
CA ILE A 125 6.95 -21.91 3.05
C ILE A 125 5.80 -22.81 2.59
N LYS A 126 5.96 -24.13 2.75
CA LYS A 126 4.87 -25.10 2.56
C LYS A 126 4.53 -25.85 3.85
N ASP A 127 5.47 -25.95 4.79
CA ASP A 127 5.23 -26.49 6.12
C ASP A 127 5.22 -25.36 7.16
N PRO A 128 4.20 -25.28 8.03
CA PRO A 128 4.20 -24.34 9.16
C PRO A 128 5.46 -24.40 10.04
N ASN A 129 6.11 -25.55 10.15
CA ASN A 129 7.32 -25.72 10.97
C ASN A 129 8.56 -25.05 10.35
N ASP A 130 8.56 -24.79 9.03
CA ASP A 130 9.68 -24.13 8.34
C ASP A 130 9.93 -22.71 8.88
N VAL A 131 8.90 -22.07 9.47
CA VAL A 131 9.01 -20.75 10.13
C VAL A 131 10.08 -20.77 11.23
N ARG A 132 10.17 -21.86 12.00
CA ARG A 132 11.12 -21.99 13.11
C ARG A 132 12.55 -22.14 12.59
N LEU A 133 12.72 -22.87 11.49
CA LEU A 133 14.02 -23.14 10.87
C LEU A 133 14.64 -21.87 10.26
N ALA A 134 13.79 -20.96 9.76
CA ALA A 134 14.23 -19.68 9.21
C ALA A 134 14.60 -18.62 10.27
N GLY A 135 14.65 -18.98 11.56
CA GLY A 135 14.89 -18.04 12.65
C GLY A 135 13.75 -17.04 12.90
N GLY A 136 12.61 -17.20 12.22
CA GLY A 136 11.49 -16.25 12.23
C GLY A 136 10.73 -16.19 13.56
N LEU A 137 10.84 -17.23 14.40
CA LEU A 137 10.24 -17.23 15.74
C LEU A 137 11.08 -16.48 16.79
N GLN A 138 12.29 -16.02 16.44
CA GLN A 138 13.13 -15.19 17.31
C GLN A 138 12.54 -13.76 17.38
N SER A 139 11.52 -13.59 18.23
CA SER A 139 10.94 -12.33 18.74
C SER A 139 10.42 -11.26 17.77
N ARG A 140 10.52 -11.41 16.45
CA ARG A 140 10.05 -10.37 15.51
C ARG A 140 8.63 -10.64 15.03
N PRO A 141 7.68 -9.70 15.25
CA PRO A 141 6.31 -9.87 14.75
C PRO A 141 6.28 -10.05 13.24
N ALA A 142 5.42 -10.95 12.78
CA ALA A 142 5.25 -11.23 11.35
C ALA A 142 3.81 -11.62 11.03
N VAL A 143 3.47 -11.50 9.75
CA VAL A 143 2.22 -12.05 9.20
C VAL A 143 2.58 -13.23 8.31
N VAL A 144 2.04 -14.40 8.63
CA VAL A 144 1.98 -15.53 7.71
C VAL A 144 0.65 -15.45 6.99
N GLN A 145 0.67 -15.53 5.66
CA GLN A 145 -0.53 -15.39 4.85
C GLN A 145 -0.55 -16.46 3.76
N GLU A 146 -1.73 -16.98 3.42
CA GLU A 146 -1.88 -17.84 2.25
C GLU A 146 -1.42 -17.13 0.98
N TYR A 147 -0.54 -17.77 0.24
CA TYR A 147 0.01 -17.25 -0.99
C TYR A 147 -0.94 -17.51 -2.16
N ILE A 148 -1.22 -16.47 -2.94
CA ILE A 148 -2.03 -16.58 -4.16
C ILE A 148 -1.19 -17.27 -5.24
N CYS A 149 -1.40 -18.59 -5.39
CA CYS A 149 -0.66 -19.45 -6.34
C CYS A 149 -1.08 -19.27 -7.80
N LYS A 150 -2.26 -18.71 -8.08
CA LYS A 150 -2.78 -18.51 -9.44
C LYS A 150 -3.04 -17.03 -9.72
N PRO A 151 -1.98 -16.19 -9.70
CA PRO A 151 -2.14 -14.78 -10.02
C PRO A 151 -2.46 -14.60 -11.51
N LEU A 152 -3.10 -13.49 -11.86
CA LEU A 152 -3.14 -13.04 -13.24
C LEU A 152 -1.71 -12.78 -13.73
N LEU A 153 -1.39 -13.30 -14.92
CA LEU A 153 -0.08 -13.12 -15.55
C LEU A 153 -0.19 -12.26 -16.80
N VAL A 154 0.82 -11.42 -17.00
CA VAL A 154 1.01 -10.65 -18.23
C VAL A 154 2.41 -10.97 -18.73
N ASP A 155 2.52 -11.42 -19.99
CA ASP A 155 3.79 -11.88 -20.57
C ASP A 155 4.45 -13.03 -19.77
N LYS A 156 3.62 -13.90 -19.16
CA LYS A 156 4.02 -14.97 -18.22
C LYS A 156 4.66 -14.48 -16.91
N LEU A 157 4.69 -13.17 -16.68
CA LEU A 157 5.26 -12.57 -15.48
C LEU A 157 4.16 -12.27 -14.47
N LYS A 158 4.46 -12.51 -13.19
CA LYS A 158 3.65 -12.04 -12.07
C LYS A 158 3.84 -10.54 -11.92
N PHE A 159 2.78 -9.83 -11.55
CA PHE A 159 2.84 -8.41 -11.24
C PHE A 159 1.93 -8.04 -10.07
N ASP A 160 2.18 -6.89 -9.47
CA ASP A 160 1.25 -6.23 -8.56
C ASP A 160 0.88 -4.84 -9.07
N ILE A 161 -0.24 -4.32 -8.58
CA ILE A 161 -0.72 -2.98 -8.90
C ILE A 161 -0.52 -2.10 -7.68
N ARG A 162 0.24 -1.03 -7.86
CA ARG A 162 0.40 0.07 -6.91
C ARG A 162 -0.56 1.20 -7.28
N LEU A 163 -1.64 1.32 -6.51
CA LEU A 163 -2.56 2.44 -6.58
C LEU A 163 -2.23 3.47 -5.50
N TYR A 164 -2.68 4.70 -5.73
CA TYR A 164 -2.46 5.82 -4.81
C TYR A 164 -3.80 6.34 -4.32
N VAL A 165 -3.92 6.46 -3.00
CA VAL A 165 -5.15 6.85 -2.32
C VAL A 165 -4.86 8.03 -1.39
N LEU A 166 -5.73 9.02 -1.45
CA LEU A 166 -5.78 10.17 -0.55
C LEU A 166 -6.95 9.99 0.41
N LEU A 167 -6.65 9.85 1.70
CA LEU A 167 -7.61 10.03 2.78
C LEU A 167 -7.61 11.52 3.15
N LYS A 168 -8.65 12.25 2.73
CA LYS A 168 -8.73 13.71 2.91
C LYS A 168 -9.31 14.10 4.27
N SER A 169 -10.20 13.28 4.82
CA SER A 169 -10.86 13.55 6.09
C SER A 169 -11.36 12.25 6.72
N LEU A 170 -11.39 12.19 8.05
CA LEU A 170 -12.02 11.12 8.84
C LEU A 170 -13.46 11.43 9.24
N GLU A 171 -13.83 12.71 9.24
CA GLU A 171 -15.16 13.19 9.65
C GLU A 171 -15.51 14.49 8.91
N PRO A 172 -16.40 14.46 7.88
CA PRO A 172 -16.92 13.24 7.25
C PRO A 172 -15.78 12.44 6.59
N LEU A 173 -15.95 11.12 6.45
CA LEU A 173 -14.98 10.26 5.78
C LEU A 173 -14.90 10.62 4.29
N GLU A 174 -13.74 11.12 3.84
CA GLU A 174 -13.49 11.50 2.45
C GLU A 174 -12.26 10.78 1.89
N ILE A 175 -12.46 9.99 0.83
CA ILE A 175 -11.43 9.16 0.21
C ILE A 175 -11.39 9.43 -1.29
N TYR A 176 -10.19 9.58 -1.84
CA TYR A 176 -9.96 9.74 -3.28
C TYR A 176 -8.94 8.69 -3.74
N ILE A 177 -9.19 8.08 -4.90
CA ILE A 177 -8.25 7.16 -5.56
C ILE A 177 -7.74 7.82 -6.84
N ALA A 178 -6.44 7.74 -7.08
CA ALA A 178 -5.84 8.19 -8.32
C ALA A 178 -6.39 7.37 -9.49
N LYS A 179 -6.61 8.03 -10.64
CA LYS A 179 -7.14 7.37 -11.86
C LYS A 179 -6.17 6.36 -12.47
N ASP A 180 -4.90 6.45 -12.11
CA ASP A 180 -3.85 5.55 -12.58
C ASP A 180 -2.89 5.18 -11.44
N GLY A 181 -2.05 4.20 -11.70
CA GLY A 181 -1.05 3.68 -10.78
C GLY A 181 0.10 3.02 -11.52
N LEU A 182 0.92 2.26 -10.79
CA LEU A 182 2.04 1.53 -11.37
C LEU A 182 1.79 0.02 -11.29
N SER A 183 2.01 -0.68 -12.38
CA SER A 183 2.07 -2.14 -12.42
C SER A 183 3.53 -2.58 -12.39
N ARG A 184 3.90 -3.32 -11.35
CA ARG A 184 5.29 -3.71 -11.07
C ARG A 184 5.46 -5.20 -11.31
N PHE A 185 6.37 -5.55 -12.21
CA PHE A 185 6.55 -6.91 -12.68
C PHE A 185 7.72 -7.61 -12.00
N CYS A 186 7.54 -8.90 -11.77
CA CYS A 186 8.63 -9.84 -11.62
C CYS A 186 9.49 -9.88 -12.90
N THR A 187 10.72 -10.34 -12.77
CA THR A 187 11.69 -10.41 -13.88
C THR A 187 11.90 -11.83 -14.39
N GLU A 188 11.37 -12.83 -13.69
CA GLU A 188 11.39 -14.23 -14.11
C GLU A 188 9.96 -14.74 -14.41
N PRO A 189 9.77 -15.58 -15.46
CA PRO A 189 8.50 -16.22 -15.76
C PRO A 189 7.92 -16.96 -14.56
N TYR A 190 6.65 -16.70 -14.25
CA TYR A 190 5.99 -17.29 -13.10
C TYR A 190 5.75 -18.80 -13.28
N GLN A 191 5.99 -19.53 -12.20
CA GLN A 191 5.56 -20.92 -12.04
C GLN A 191 4.88 -21.05 -10.67
N GLU A 192 3.91 -21.97 -10.54
CA GLU A 192 3.29 -22.23 -9.24
C GLU A 192 4.35 -22.67 -8.21
N PRO A 193 4.20 -22.32 -6.92
CA PRO A 193 5.21 -22.63 -5.91
C PRO A 193 5.36 -24.13 -5.66
N THR A 194 6.61 -24.61 -5.71
CA THR A 194 7.09 -25.95 -5.39
C THR A 194 8.30 -25.83 -4.47
N LEU A 195 8.69 -26.90 -3.76
CA LEU A 195 9.90 -26.89 -2.93
C LEU A 195 11.17 -26.50 -3.70
N LYS A 196 11.17 -26.70 -5.03
CA LYS A 196 12.30 -26.38 -5.92
C LYS A 196 12.39 -24.90 -6.27
N ASN A 197 11.30 -24.12 -6.15
CA ASN A 197 11.27 -22.72 -6.59
C ASN A 197 10.87 -21.71 -5.50
N LEU A 198 10.56 -22.12 -4.26
CA LEU A 198 10.18 -21.19 -3.17
C LEU A 198 11.20 -20.05 -2.95
N HIS A 199 12.49 -20.35 -3.16
CA HIS A 199 13.60 -19.41 -2.97
C HIS A 199 13.81 -18.47 -4.18
N GLN A 200 13.12 -18.69 -5.30
CA GLN A 200 13.27 -17.91 -6.54
C GLN A 200 12.50 -16.58 -6.41
N VAL A 201 13.08 -15.62 -5.69
CA VAL A 201 12.41 -14.35 -5.35
C VAL A 201 11.98 -13.54 -6.57
N PHE A 202 12.74 -13.58 -7.67
CA PHE A 202 12.45 -12.79 -8.89
C PHE A 202 11.21 -13.25 -9.67
N MET A 203 10.69 -14.45 -9.43
CA MET A 203 9.39 -14.91 -9.98
C MET A 203 8.23 -14.69 -9.00
N HIS A 204 8.50 -14.59 -7.70
CA HIS A 204 7.46 -14.59 -6.67
C HIS A 204 7.20 -13.23 -6.02
N LEU A 205 8.21 -12.36 -5.99
CA LEU A 205 8.17 -11.03 -5.37
C LEU A 205 8.32 -9.94 -6.44
N THR A 206 7.37 -9.03 -6.48
CA THR A 206 7.24 -7.97 -7.50
C THR A 206 7.88 -6.64 -7.06
N ASN A 207 8.54 -6.63 -5.90
CA ASN A 207 9.19 -5.45 -5.35
C ASN A 207 10.23 -4.91 -6.34
N TYR A 208 10.11 -3.63 -6.69
CA TYR A 208 11.06 -2.94 -7.57
C TYR A 208 12.48 -2.99 -7.02
N SER A 209 12.66 -2.74 -5.72
CA SER A 209 13.94 -2.81 -5.00
C SER A 209 14.66 -4.15 -5.14
N LEU A 210 13.93 -5.25 -5.35
CA LEU A 210 14.53 -6.55 -5.65
C LEU A 210 14.79 -6.65 -7.14
N ASN A 211 13.76 -6.49 -7.96
CA ASN A 211 13.81 -6.79 -9.38
C ASN A 211 14.75 -5.88 -10.18
N ILE A 212 15.00 -4.64 -9.74
CA ILE A 212 15.96 -3.74 -10.41
C ILE A 212 17.38 -4.33 -10.49
N HIS A 213 17.74 -5.22 -9.56
CA HIS A 213 19.04 -5.88 -9.53
C HIS A 213 19.09 -7.17 -10.36
N SER A 214 17.97 -7.57 -10.96
CA SER A 214 17.93 -8.72 -11.87
C SER A 214 18.54 -8.34 -13.22
N GLY A 215 19.34 -9.24 -13.80
CA GLY A 215 19.83 -9.08 -15.18
C GLY A 215 18.72 -9.04 -16.23
N ASN A 216 17.51 -9.49 -15.88
CA ASN A 216 16.32 -9.49 -16.73
C ASN A 216 15.42 -8.27 -16.51
N PHE A 217 15.86 -7.27 -15.73
CA PHE A 217 15.09 -6.05 -15.54
C PHE A 217 15.11 -5.18 -16.79
N VAL A 218 13.92 -4.89 -17.33
CA VAL A 218 13.79 -4.07 -18.54
C VAL A 218 13.36 -2.67 -18.15
N HIS A 219 14.29 -1.73 -18.24
CA HIS A 219 13.99 -0.30 -18.22
C HIS A 219 13.30 0.08 -19.52
N SER A 220 12.22 0.86 -19.41
CA SER A 220 11.49 1.39 -20.56
C SER A 220 11.00 2.79 -20.24
N ASP A 221 11.09 3.66 -21.23
CA ASP A 221 10.49 5.00 -21.18
C ASP A 221 9.03 4.98 -21.66
N ASN A 222 8.53 3.83 -22.13
CA ASN A 222 7.16 3.66 -22.58
C ASN A 222 6.29 3.07 -21.46
N ALA A 223 5.19 3.75 -21.14
CA ALA A 223 4.17 3.35 -20.18
C ALA A 223 3.61 1.92 -20.36
N ASN A 224 3.73 1.35 -21.56
CA ASN A 224 3.15 0.04 -21.92
C ASN A 224 4.13 -1.15 -21.86
N THR A 225 5.43 -0.91 -21.69
CA THR A 225 6.45 -1.95 -21.81
C THR A 225 7.42 -1.93 -20.62
N GLY A 226 8.34 -2.90 -20.58
CA GLY A 226 9.30 -3.03 -19.48
C GLY A 226 8.73 -3.66 -18.21
N SER A 227 9.54 -3.66 -17.15
CA SER A 227 9.24 -4.26 -15.85
C SER A 227 8.41 -3.35 -14.92
N LYS A 228 8.05 -2.15 -15.41
CA LYS A 228 7.17 -1.18 -14.75
C LYS A 228 6.31 -0.50 -15.80
N ARG A 229 5.00 -0.56 -15.63
CA ARG A 229 4.00 -0.07 -16.60
C ARG A 229 2.94 0.75 -15.88
N THR A 230 2.17 1.57 -16.58
CA THR A 230 0.99 2.19 -15.97
C THR A 230 -0.11 1.15 -15.71
N PHE A 231 -1.00 1.43 -14.76
CA PHE A 231 -2.14 0.55 -14.53
C PHE A 231 -3.17 0.67 -15.67
N SER A 232 -3.35 1.87 -16.22
CA SER A 232 -4.14 2.11 -17.43
C SER A 232 -3.72 1.23 -18.61
N SER A 233 -2.41 1.01 -18.80
CA SER A 233 -1.89 0.07 -19.81
C SER A 233 -2.39 -1.37 -19.59
N ILE A 234 -2.38 -1.83 -18.34
CA ILE A 234 -2.86 -3.17 -17.99
C ILE A 234 -4.37 -3.29 -18.21
N LEU A 235 -5.14 -2.27 -17.82
CA LEU A 235 -6.59 -2.24 -18.08
C LEU A 235 -6.88 -2.29 -19.58
N CYS A 236 -6.17 -1.51 -20.41
CA CYS A 236 -6.32 -1.55 -21.86
C CYS A 236 -6.10 -2.97 -22.42
N ARG A 237 -5.03 -3.64 -21.96
CA ARG A 237 -4.71 -5.02 -22.37
C ARG A 237 -5.72 -6.06 -21.87
N LEU A 238 -6.32 -5.85 -20.70
CA LEU A 238 -7.38 -6.71 -20.18
C LEU A 238 -8.67 -6.52 -20.98
N SER A 239 -9.03 -5.26 -21.28
CA SER A 239 -10.18 -4.94 -22.12
C SER A 239 -10.05 -5.53 -23.52
N SER A 240 -8.87 -5.47 -24.14
CA SER A 240 -8.62 -6.08 -25.45
C SER A 240 -8.72 -7.61 -25.44
N ARG A 241 -8.74 -8.25 -24.27
CA ARG A 241 -8.95 -9.69 -24.07
C ARG A 241 -10.37 -10.03 -23.58
N GLY A 242 -11.28 -9.05 -23.60
CA GLY A 242 -12.69 -9.23 -23.22
C GLY A 242 -12.98 -9.12 -21.72
N ALA A 243 -12.03 -8.65 -20.90
CA ALA A 243 -12.31 -8.42 -19.48
C ALA A 243 -13.16 -7.17 -19.25
N ASP A 244 -14.08 -7.24 -18.29
CA ASP A 244 -14.86 -6.09 -17.84
C ASP A 244 -14.02 -5.19 -16.91
N VAL A 245 -13.31 -4.23 -17.51
CA VAL A 245 -12.46 -3.28 -16.78
C VAL A 245 -13.25 -2.33 -15.87
N LYS A 246 -14.54 -2.07 -16.16
CA LYS A 246 -15.37 -1.22 -15.30
C LYS A 246 -15.67 -1.96 -14.00
N LYS A 247 -16.01 -3.26 -14.09
CA LYS A 247 -16.18 -4.11 -12.93
C LYS A 247 -14.89 -4.23 -12.11
N VAL A 248 -13.74 -4.48 -12.77
CA VAL A 248 -12.44 -4.53 -12.09
C VAL A 248 -12.16 -3.24 -11.30
N TRP A 249 -12.41 -2.08 -11.91
CA TRP A 249 -12.21 -0.80 -11.23
C TRP A 249 -13.20 -0.59 -10.07
N SER A 250 -14.46 -0.98 -10.24
CA SER A 250 -15.47 -0.95 -9.18
C SER A 250 -15.07 -1.82 -7.98
N ASP A 251 -14.57 -3.03 -8.24
CA ASP A 251 -14.12 -3.97 -7.20
C ASP A 251 -12.89 -3.42 -6.46
N ILE A 252 -11.96 -2.77 -7.17
CA ILE A 252 -10.81 -2.07 -6.58
C ILE A 252 -11.26 -0.91 -5.67
N ILE A 253 -12.21 -0.09 -6.12
CA ILE A 253 -12.75 1.02 -5.31
C ILE A 253 -13.38 0.48 -4.03
N SER A 254 -14.20 -0.59 -4.14
CA SER A 254 -14.82 -1.26 -3.00
C SER A 254 -13.77 -1.77 -2.00
N LEU A 255 -12.70 -2.42 -2.49
CA LEU A 255 -11.59 -2.89 -1.67
C LEU A 255 -10.93 -1.74 -0.90
N VAL A 256 -10.64 -0.62 -1.57
CA VAL A 256 -10.01 0.56 -0.95
C VAL A 256 -10.90 1.16 0.15
N ILE A 257 -12.19 1.35 -0.13
CA ILE A 257 -13.15 1.88 0.83
C ILE A 257 -13.23 0.98 2.07
N LYS A 258 -13.43 -0.33 1.87
CA LYS A 258 -13.52 -1.31 2.96
C LYS A 258 -12.25 -1.39 3.80
N THR A 259 -11.08 -1.29 3.16
CA THR A 259 -9.80 -1.25 3.87
C THR A 259 -9.70 0.00 4.76
N ILE A 260 -10.08 1.18 4.25
CA ILE A 260 -10.04 2.41 5.06
C ILE A 260 -11.07 2.37 6.18
N ILE A 261 -12.27 1.82 5.95
CA ILE A 261 -13.27 1.62 6.99
C ILE A 261 -12.72 0.74 8.11
N ALA A 262 -12.01 -0.34 7.78
CA ALA A 262 -11.39 -1.21 8.79
C ALA A 262 -10.38 -0.47 9.68
N LEU A 263 -9.64 0.49 9.12
CA LEU A 263 -8.63 1.28 9.86
C LEU A 263 -9.23 2.48 10.61
N THR A 264 -10.41 2.96 10.21
CA THR A 264 -10.97 4.23 10.67
C THR A 264 -11.18 4.31 12.19
N PRO A 265 -11.71 3.28 12.89
CA PRO A 265 -11.95 3.36 14.33
C PRO A 265 -10.69 3.63 15.15
N GLU A 266 -9.64 2.82 14.96
CA GLU A 266 -8.37 2.98 15.68
C GLU A 266 -7.67 4.30 15.30
N LEU A 267 -7.72 4.67 14.02
CA LEU A 267 -7.14 5.92 13.55
C LEU A 267 -7.83 7.16 14.15
N LYS A 268 -9.15 7.11 14.38
CA LYS A 268 -9.88 8.19 15.08
C LYS A 268 -9.43 8.31 16.54
N VAL A 269 -9.09 7.21 17.21
CA VAL A 269 -8.57 7.23 18.58
C VAL A 269 -7.20 7.93 18.63
N TYR A 270 -6.28 7.56 17.73
CA TYR A 270 -4.99 8.26 17.62
C TYR A 270 -5.19 9.74 17.31
N TYR A 271 -6.05 10.06 16.33
CA TYR A 271 -6.35 11.44 15.95
C TYR A 271 -6.85 12.28 17.14
N GLN A 272 -7.79 11.76 17.93
CA GLN A 272 -8.35 12.47 19.09
C GLN A 272 -7.36 12.60 20.25
N SER A 273 -6.42 11.65 20.40
CA SER A 273 -5.36 11.73 21.39
C SER A 273 -4.37 12.85 21.08
N ASP A 274 -3.96 12.99 19.82
CA ASP A 274 -2.99 14.00 19.38
C ASP A 274 -3.63 15.37 19.11
N ILE A 275 -4.88 15.39 18.64
CA ILE A 275 -5.63 16.61 18.31
C ILE A 275 -6.99 16.56 19.04
N PRO A 276 -7.04 16.88 20.34
CA PRO A 276 -8.26 16.84 21.12
C PRO A 276 -9.30 17.85 20.62
N ALA A 277 -10.58 17.45 20.65
CA ALA A 277 -11.69 18.33 20.29
C ALA A 277 -11.68 19.62 21.13
N GLY A 278 -11.93 20.76 20.48
CA GLY A 278 -11.99 22.07 21.13
C GLY A 278 -10.63 22.74 21.40
N LYS A 279 -9.50 22.09 21.05
CA LYS A 279 -8.17 22.74 21.05
C LYS A 279 -7.76 23.16 19.63
N PRO A 280 -7.06 24.30 19.46
CA PRO A 280 -6.45 24.63 18.18
C PRO A 280 -5.44 23.55 17.79
N GLY A 281 -5.55 23.04 16.56
CA GLY A 281 -4.64 22.04 16.02
C GLY A 281 -4.70 21.99 14.50
N PRO A 282 -3.74 21.32 13.84
CA PRO A 282 -3.76 21.16 12.39
C PRO A 282 -4.91 20.25 11.96
N THR A 283 -5.39 20.43 10.73
CA THR A 283 -6.18 19.38 10.06
C THR A 283 -5.28 18.42 9.31
N CYS A 284 -5.68 17.17 9.16
CA CYS A 284 -4.84 16.15 8.53
C CYS A 284 -5.44 15.66 7.20
N PHE A 285 -4.55 15.30 6.28
CA PHE A 285 -4.84 14.44 5.13
C PHE A 285 -3.72 13.41 5.01
N GLN A 286 -3.94 12.28 4.34
CA GLN A 286 -2.92 11.27 4.16
C GLN A 286 -2.91 10.78 2.73
N LEU A 287 -1.75 10.90 2.09
CA LEU A 287 -1.49 10.23 0.83
C LEU A 287 -0.76 8.90 1.08
N SER A 288 -1.03 7.88 0.25
CA SER A 288 -0.37 6.58 0.36
C SER A 288 1.16 6.69 0.48
N PRO A 289 1.80 5.91 1.38
CA PRO A 289 3.25 5.84 1.48
C PRO A 289 3.91 5.45 0.14
N GLY A 290 5.14 5.92 -0.10
CA GLY A 290 5.91 5.61 -1.30
C GLY A 290 5.57 6.43 -2.56
N VAL A 291 4.63 7.39 -2.50
CA VAL A 291 4.46 8.39 -3.57
C VAL A 291 5.70 9.29 -3.69
N PHE A 292 6.36 9.58 -2.56
CA PHE A 292 7.44 10.57 -2.47
C PHE A 292 8.84 9.96 -2.53
N GLU A 293 8.91 8.63 -2.53
CA GLU A 293 10.15 7.87 -2.59
C GLU A 293 10.50 7.59 -4.04
N ASN A 294 11.75 7.88 -4.42
CA ASN A 294 12.42 7.55 -5.68
C ASN A 294 11.51 7.64 -6.93
N VAL A 295 11.76 8.65 -7.77
CA VAL A 295 11.24 8.70 -9.15
C VAL A 295 12.36 8.27 -10.10
N PRO A 296 12.60 6.96 -10.25
CA PRO A 296 13.72 6.44 -11.03
C PRO A 296 13.38 6.28 -12.52
N SER A 297 12.15 6.57 -12.95
CA SER A 297 11.73 6.33 -14.34
C SER A 297 10.65 7.29 -14.80
N PRO A 298 10.53 7.55 -16.12
CA PRO A 298 9.49 8.42 -16.67
C PRO A 298 8.07 8.04 -16.26
N VAL A 299 7.78 6.74 -16.16
CA VAL A 299 6.47 6.23 -15.71
C VAL A 299 6.20 6.57 -14.24
N ASP A 300 7.22 6.57 -13.37
CA ASP A 300 7.06 7.05 -12.00
C ASP A 300 6.75 8.55 -11.98
N GLU A 301 7.42 9.33 -12.82
CA GLU A 301 7.23 10.78 -12.89
C GLU A 301 5.82 11.13 -13.35
N GLU A 302 5.38 10.54 -14.47
CA GLU A 302 4.05 10.71 -15.05
C GLU A 302 2.96 10.49 -14.00
N VAL A 303 3.04 9.38 -13.26
CA VAL A 303 2.02 9.00 -12.29
C VAL A 303 2.18 9.78 -10.98
N LYS A 304 3.36 9.80 -10.36
CA LYS A 304 3.54 10.38 -9.01
C LYS A 304 3.41 11.89 -9.01
N VAL A 305 3.94 12.60 -10.02
CA VAL A 305 3.82 14.07 -10.09
C VAL A 305 2.35 14.47 -10.24
N ALA A 306 1.59 13.76 -11.09
CA ALA A 306 0.15 14.00 -11.22
C ALA A 306 -0.59 13.79 -9.90
N VAL A 307 -0.31 12.69 -9.18
CA VAL A 307 -0.90 12.39 -7.88
C VAL A 307 -0.60 13.48 -6.84
N ILE A 308 0.65 13.94 -6.74
CA ILE A 308 1.05 15.00 -5.79
C ILE A 308 0.34 16.31 -6.15
N ARG A 309 0.40 16.73 -7.42
CA ARG A 309 -0.22 17.95 -7.91
C ARG A 309 -1.72 17.95 -7.65
N ASP A 310 -2.41 16.87 -7.97
CA ASP A 310 -3.86 16.79 -7.81
C ASP A 310 -4.27 16.68 -6.34
N THR A 311 -3.43 16.06 -5.49
CA THR A 311 -3.58 16.13 -4.03
C THR A 311 -3.50 17.56 -3.52
N LEU A 312 -2.45 18.31 -3.90
CA LEU A 312 -2.29 19.71 -3.52
C LEU A 312 -3.48 20.58 -3.96
N ARG A 313 -4.03 20.33 -5.15
CA ARG A 313 -5.25 20.99 -5.64
C ARG A 313 -6.50 20.65 -4.83
N LEU A 314 -6.59 19.45 -4.25
CA LEU A 314 -7.73 19.02 -3.42
C LEU A 314 -7.65 19.58 -2.00
N VAL A 315 -6.43 19.75 -1.48
CA VAL A 315 -6.20 20.29 -0.13
C VAL A 315 -5.93 21.80 -0.11
N ASP A 316 -5.95 22.47 -1.27
CA ASP A 316 -5.71 23.91 -1.37
C ASP A 316 -6.66 24.73 -0.46
N PRO A 317 -6.13 25.42 0.57
CA PRO A 317 -6.94 26.21 1.49
C PRO A 317 -7.70 27.36 0.80
N GLN A 318 -7.20 27.88 -0.32
CA GLN A 318 -7.87 28.98 -1.03
C GLN A 318 -9.20 28.55 -1.67
N LYS A 319 -9.37 27.25 -1.98
CA LYS A 319 -10.64 26.73 -2.49
C LYS A 319 -11.75 26.73 -1.44
N LYS A 320 -11.42 26.55 -0.15
CA LYS A 320 -12.40 26.65 0.94
C LYS A 320 -12.92 28.09 1.07
N LYS A 321 -12.00 29.06 1.12
CA LYS A 321 -12.34 30.49 1.21
C LYS A 321 -13.27 30.98 0.10
N ARG A 322 -13.16 30.44 -1.13
CA ARG A 322 -14.05 30.82 -2.25
C ARG A 322 -15.46 30.23 -2.14
N LYS A 323 -15.63 29.10 -1.46
CA LYS A 323 -16.95 28.49 -1.21
C LYS A 323 -17.69 29.17 -0.06
N ASP A 324 -16.98 29.72 0.92
CA ASP A 324 -17.59 30.41 2.06
C ASP A 324 -18.01 31.86 1.74
N ILE A 325 -17.67 32.37 0.55
CA ILE A 325 -17.99 33.72 0.05
C ILE A 325 -19.12 33.67 -1.01
N GLN A 326 -19.60 32.48 -1.39
CA GLN A 326 -20.75 32.27 -2.27
C GLN A 326 -21.94 31.75 -1.46
#